data_AF-A0A2N2JSW9-F1
#
_entry.id   AF-A0A2N2JSW9-F1
#
_cell.length_a   1.000
_cell.length_b   1.000
_cell.length_c   1.000
_cell.angle_alpha   90.00
_cell.angle_beta   90.00
_cell.angle_gamma   90.00
#
_symmetry.space_group_name_H-M   'P 1'
#
loop_
_entity.id
_entity.type
_entity.pdbx_description
1 polymer ?
#
loop_
_entity_poly.entity_id
_entity_poly.type
_entity_poly.pdbx_seq_one_letter_code
_entity_poly.pdbx_strand_id
1 'polypeptide(L)'
;MAIYRRTQDYESNKALLVLSIIVMAAGILILLSTFMTWTSGQTGWSLKGSFNQGDRSYTNNPFYSYGGGGYLLFSGLCTLILGALTALAGLVMLGSFTRLLSGLAVFTSFVASVMAIFNTVTISRLHSGMGSGMYVFLISALVALVCSAMTQSSPFLVPIDREVV
;
A
#
# COMPACT_ATOMS: atom_id res chain seq x y z
N MET A 1 20.22 -36.18 -5.54
CA MET A 1 20.03 -34.83 -6.12
C MET A 1 18.57 -34.48 -6.40
N ALA A 2 17.71 -35.39 -6.86
CA ALA A 2 16.30 -35.09 -7.17
C ALA A 2 15.42 -34.69 -5.95
N ILE A 3 15.69 -35.26 -4.77
CA ILE A 3 14.94 -34.95 -3.54
C ILE A 3 15.18 -33.50 -3.08
N TYR A 4 16.42 -33.01 -3.18
CA TYR A 4 16.81 -31.65 -2.81
C TYR A 4 16.13 -30.58 -3.67
N ARG A 5 16.02 -30.80 -4.99
CA ARG A 5 15.29 -29.89 -5.89
C ARG A 5 13.80 -29.83 -5.53
N ARG A 6 13.16 -30.98 -5.32
CA ARG A 6 11.72 -31.05 -5.00
C ARG A 6 11.36 -30.37 -3.67
N THR A 7 12.22 -30.46 -2.65
CA THR A 7 12.04 -29.70 -1.39
C THR A 7 12.24 -28.21 -1.56
N GLN A 8 13.18 -27.78 -2.40
CA GLN A 8 13.48 -26.37 -2.65
C GLN A 8 12.37 -25.68 -3.45
N ASP A 9 11.75 -26.38 -4.41
CA ASP A 9 10.60 -25.89 -5.17
C ASP A 9 9.35 -25.73 -4.28
N TYR A 10 9.16 -26.65 -3.32
CA TYR A 10 8.03 -26.60 -2.38
C TYR A 10 8.12 -25.43 -1.38
N GLU A 11 9.30 -25.20 -0.79
CA GLU A 11 9.53 -24.07 0.12
C GLU A 11 9.45 -22.72 -0.61
N SER A 12 9.90 -22.68 -1.86
CA SER A 12 9.80 -21.50 -2.73
C SER A 12 8.36 -21.09 -3.01
N ASN A 13 7.50 -22.07 -3.29
CA ASN A 13 6.07 -21.82 -3.56
C ASN A 13 5.32 -21.34 -2.30
N LYS A 14 5.67 -21.89 -1.13
CA LYS A 14 5.11 -21.42 0.15
C LYS A 14 5.49 -19.97 0.43
N ALA A 15 6.75 -19.61 0.22
CA ALA A 15 7.21 -18.25 0.47
C ALA A 15 6.51 -17.23 -0.45
N LEU A 16 6.35 -17.55 -1.75
CA LEU A 16 5.57 -16.72 -2.68
C LEU A 16 4.11 -16.55 -2.22
N LEU A 17 3.47 -17.64 -1.77
CA LEU A 17 2.10 -17.59 -1.24
C LEU A 17 2.00 -16.69 -0.02
N VAL A 18 2.87 -16.88 0.98
CA VAL A 18 2.88 -16.09 2.21
C VAL A 18 3.09 -14.61 1.90
N LEU A 19 4.07 -14.28 1.06
CA LEU A 19 4.33 -12.89 0.66
C LEU A 19 3.16 -12.28 -0.12
N SER A 20 2.54 -13.03 -1.02
CA SER A 20 1.37 -12.56 -1.78
C SER A 20 0.16 -12.29 -0.87
N ILE A 21 -0.07 -13.14 0.14
CA ILE A 21 -1.10 -12.93 1.17
C ILE A 21 -0.81 -11.66 1.96
N ILE A 22 0.45 -11.42 2.38
CA ILE A 22 0.82 -10.22 3.13
C ILE A 22 0.62 -8.96 2.28
N VAL A 23 1.03 -8.97 1.00
CA VAL A 23 0.82 -7.84 0.08
C VAL A 23 -0.68 -7.57 -0.12
N MET A 24 -1.49 -8.60 -0.30
CA MET A 24 -2.95 -8.46 -0.41
C MET A 24 -3.55 -7.86 0.87
N ALA A 25 -3.20 -8.41 2.04
CA ALA A 25 -3.68 -7.92 3.33
C ALA A 25 -3.25 -6.47 3.58
N ALA A 26 -2.02 -6.11 3.24
CA ALA A 26 -1.52 -4.75 3.32
C ALA A 26 -2.30 -3.80 2.40
N GLY A 27 -2.58 -4.20 1.15
CA GLY A 27 -3.44 -3.44 0.25
C GLY A 27 -4.85 -3.20 0.81
N ILE A 28 -5.46 -4.22 1.43
CA ILE A 28 -6.77 -4.10 2.10
C ILE A 28 -6.69 -3.15 3.30
N LEU A 29 -5.62 -3.20 4.10
CA LEU A 29 -5.41 -2.28 5.22
C LEU A 29 -5.24 -0.83 4.75
N ILE A 30 -4.57 -0.59 3.61
CA ILE A 30 -4.50 0.73 2.97
C ILE A 30 -5.90 1.22 2.60
N LEU A 31 -6.74 0.35 2.01
CA LEU A 31 -8.14 0.70 1.71
C LEU A 31 -8.92 1.07 2.97
N LEU A 32 -8.88 0.23 4.00
CA LEU A 32 -9.56 0.46 5.27
C LEU A 32 -9.08 1.74 5.95
N SER A 33 -7.78 2.04 5.88
CA SER A 33 -7.19 3.25 6.45
C SER A 33 -7.88 4.51 5.96
N THR A 34 -8.39 4.51 4.72
CA THR A 34 -9.05 5.65 4.08
C THR A 34 -10.32 6.08 4.82
N PHE A 35 -11.03 5.11 5.42
CA PHE A 35 -12.26 5.33 6.18
C PHE A 35 -12.00 5.55 7.67
N MET A 36 -10.77 5.36 8.13
CA MET A 36 -10.35 5.63 9.49
C MET A 36 -9.88 7.08 9.64
N THR A 37 -9.91 7.57 10.87
CA THR A 37 -9.43 8.91 11.23
C THR A 37 -7.93 9.06 10.93
N TRP A 38 -7.53 10.00 10.09
CA TRP A 38 -6.14 10.34 9.75
C TRP A 38 -5.57 11.50 10.59
N THR A 39 -6.41 12.49 10.93
CA THR A 39 -6.07 13.64 11.78
C THR A 39 -7.18 13.89 12.79
N SER A 40 -7.10 14.89 13.67
CA SER A 40 -8.11 15.32 14.68
C SER A 40 -9.59 15.15 14.28
N GLY A 41 -10.10 13.91 14.28
CA GLY A 41 -11.45 13.52 13.86
C GLY A 41 -11.69 13.37 12.34
N GLN A 42 -10.71 13.61 11.47
CA GLN A 42 -10.93 13.60 10.01
C GLN A 42 -10.43 12.32 9.36
N THR A 43 -11.27 11.68 8.58
CA THR A 43 -10.91 10.50 7.78
C THR A 43 -10.10 10.89 6.55
N GLY A 44 -9.37 9.95 5.97
CA GLY A 44 -8.74 10.15 4.65
C GLY A 44 -9.74 10.52 3.56
N TRP A 45 -11.02 10.16 3.72
CA TRP A 45 -12.11 10.50 2.80
C TRP A 45 -12.42 12.00 2.76
N SER A 46 -11.67 12.74 1.94
CA SER A 46 -11.88 14.15 1.64
C SER A 46 -12.68 14.32 0.35
N LEU A 47 -13.99 14.05 0.39
CA LEU A 47 -14.87 14.46 -0.71
C LEU A 47 -15.03 15.99 -0.70
N LYS A 48 -15.14 16.55 -1.91
CA LYS A 48 -15.18 17.98 -2.22
C LYS A 48 -16.05 18.79 -1.23
N GLY A 49 -15.46 19.77 -0.56
CA GLY A 49 -16.13 20.65 0.40
C GLY A 49 -15.16 21.59 1.09
N SER A 50 -15.61 22.78 1.49
CA SER A 50 -14.88 23.63 2.42
C SER A 50 -15.29 23.30 3.85
N PHE A 51 -14.35 22.97 4.72
CA PHE A 51 -14.65 22.86 6.15
C PHE A 51 -13.69 23.73 6.95
N ASN A 52 -14.18 24.25 8.07
CA ASN A 52 -13.39 25.08 8.98
C ASN A 52 -12.95 24.22 10.17
N GLN A 53 -11.65 24.17 10.45
CA GLN A 53 -11.12 23.56 11.67
C GLN A 53 -10.18 24.55 12.33
N GLY A 54 -10.62 25.18 13.43
CA GLY A 54 -9.87 26.19 14.20
C GLY A 54 -9.40 27.37 13.35
N ASP A 55 -10.26 28.37 13.11
CA ASP A 55 -10.02 29.61 12.34
C ASP A 55 -9.38 29.45 10.94
N ARG A 56 -9.19 28.22 10.46
CA ARG A 56 -8.54 27.87 9.21
C ARG A 56 -9.56 27.21 8.29
N SER A 57 -9.71 27.79 7.11
CA SER A 57 -10.52 27.23 6.02
C SER A 57 -9.71 26.23 5.22
N TYR A 58 -10.27 25.03 5.03
CA TYR A 58 -9.65 23.95 4.27
C TYR A 58 -10.37 23.79 2.94
N THR A 59 -9.63 23.83 1.83
CA THR A 59 -10.16 23.55 0.50
C THR A 59 -9.87 22.09 0.16
N ASN A 60 -10.90 21.24 0.06
CA ASN A 60 -10.76 19.84 -0.36
C ASN A 60 -10.93 19.67 -1.87
N ASN A 61 -10.02 18.88 -2.45
CA ASN A 61 -10.20 18.20 -3.72
C ASN A 61 -10.07 16.68 -3.48
N PRO A 62 -10.77 15.80 -4.21
CA PRO A 62 -10.60 14.35 -4.13
C PRO A 62 -9.17 13.82 -4.08
N PHE A 63 -8.15 14.51 -4.60
CA PHE A 63 -6.74 14.07 -4.57
C PHE A 63 -5.90 14.63 -3.42
N TYR A 64 -6.26 15.80 -2.89
CA TYR A 64 -5.53 16.46 -1.82
C TYR A 64 -6.40 17.51 -1.09
N SER A 65 -6.04 17.79 0.15
CA SER A 65 -6.65 18.76 1.03
C SER A 65 -5.62 19.86 1.32
N TYR A 66 -6.01 21.12 1.16
CA TYR A 66 -5.19 22.26 1.59
C TYR A 66 -5.63 22.73 2.97
N GLY A 67 -4.71 22.78 3.93
CA GLY A 67 -4.94 23.43 5.22
C GLY A 67 -4.67 24.92 5.20
N GLY A 68 -5.21 25.66 6.18
CA GLY A 68 -5.09 27.13 6.34
C GLY A 68 -3.67 27.68 6.60
N GLY A 69 -2.65 27.01 6.09
CA GLY A 69 -1.26 27.46 5.98
C GLY A 69 -0.57 27.00 4.69
N GLY A 70 -1.32 26.57 3.67
CA GLY A 70 -0.78 26.12 2.37
C GLY A 70 -0.23 24.69 2.33
N TYR A 71 -0.37 23.94 3.43
CA TYR A 71 0.13 22.57 3.53
C TYR A 71 -0.77 21.57 2.79
N LEU A 72 -0.13 20.68 2.03
CA LEU A 72 -0.77 19.61 1.27
C LEU A 72 -0.90 18.33 2.11
N LEU A 73 -2.13 17.84 2.25
CA LEU A 73 -2.44 16.50 2.73
C LEU A 73 -3.04 15.71 1.58
N PHE A 74 -2.43 14.61 1.17
CA PHE A 74 -3.02 13.76 0.15
C PHE A 74 -4.34 13.18 0.63
N SER A 75 -5.28 13.00 -0.29
CA SER A 75 -6.64 12.53 0.01
C SER A 75 -6.77 11.02 -0.11
N GLY A 76 -7.84 10.52 0.49
CA GLY A 76 -8.30 9.16 0.50
C GLY A 76 -8.57 8.54 -0.87
N LEU A 77 -8.81 9.33 -1.92
CA LEU A 77 -8.96 8.78 -3.26
C LEU A 77 -7.64 8.19 -3.77
N CYS A 78 -6.50 8.81 -3.45
CA CYS A 78 -5.20 8.28 -3.81
C CYS A 78 -4.91 6.98 -3.06
N THR A 79 -5.27 6.90 -1.78
CA THR A 79 -5.09 5.67 -1.00
C THR A 79 -6.07 4.58 -1.40
N LEU A 80 -7.27 4.92 -1.88
CA LEU A 80 -8.16 3.97 -2.54
C LEU A 80 -7.51 3.38 -3.79
N ILE A 81 -7.03 4.22 -4.70
CA ILE A 81 -6.43 3.76 -5.97
C ILE A 81 -5.20 2.91 -5.67
N LEU A 82 -4.28 3.40 -4.84
CA LEU A 82 -3.05 2.68 -4.52
C LEU A 82 -3.31 1.41 -3.73
N GLY A 83 -4.21 1.45 -2.74
CA GLY A 83 -4.62 0.28 -1.96
C GLY A 83 -5.30 -0.78 -2.83
N ALA A 84 -6.19 -0.38 -3.74
CA ALA A 84 -6.86 -1.29 -4.66
C ALA A 84 -5.89 -1.94 -5.64
N LEU A 85 -4.98 -1.16 -6.24
CA LEU A 85 -3.95 -1.69 -7.13
C LEU A 85 -3.01 -2.66 -6.40
N THR A 86 -2.61 -2.33 -5.16
CA THR A 86 -1.75 -3.19 -4.33
C THR A 86 -2.48 -4.49 -3.95
N ALA A 87 -3.75 -4.40 -3.54
CA ALA A 87 -4.56 -5.57 -3.20
C ALA A 87 -4.82 -6.46 -4.41
N LEU A 88 -5.13 -5.87 -5.57
CA LEU A 88 -5.30 -6.60 -6.83
C LEU A 88 -3.99 -7.27 -7.27
N ALA A 89 -2.85 -6.60 -7.16
CA ALA A 89 -1.56 -7.21 -7.46
C ALA A 89 -1.32 -8.42 -6.55
N GLY A 90 -1.55 -8.30 -5.23
CA GLY A 90 -1.48 -9.41 -4.28
C GLY A 90 -2.40 -10.58 -4.63
N LEU A 91 -3.66 -10.28 -4.98
CA LEU A 91 -4.66 -11.28 -5.38
C LEU A 91 -4.24 -12.03 -6.66
N VAL A 92 -3.75 -11.32 -7.67
CA VAL A 92 -3.34 -11.94 -8.93
C VAL A 92 -2.06 -12.75 -8.74
N MET A 93 -1.10 -12.27 -7.94
CA MET A 93 0.09 -13.05 -7.58
C MET A 93 -0.31 -14.36 -6.86
N LEU A 94 -1.31 -14.29 -5.98
CA LEU A 94 -1.85 -15.44 -5.27
C LEU A 94 -2.57 -16.42 -6.21
N GLY A 95 -3.44 -15.94 -7.10
CA GLY A 95 -4.27 -16.78 -7.96
C GLY A 95 -3.53 -17.40 -9.15
N SER A 96 -2.53 -16.69 -9.68
CA SER A 96 -1.73 -17.16 -10.83
C SER A 96 -0.45 -17.88 -10.42
N PHE A 97 -0.07 -17.83 -9.14
CA PHE A 97 1.24 -18.29 -8.65
C PHE A 97 2.41 -17.67 -9.44
N THR A 98 2.26 -16.42 -9.89
CA THR A 98 3.26 -15.72 -10.69
C THR A 98 3.73 -14.43 -10.03
N ARG A 99 4.97 -14.04 -10.35
CA ARG A 99 5.56 -12.75 -9.97
C ARG A 99 5.27 -11.61 -10.95
N LEU A 100 4.42 -11.83 -11.96
CA LEU A 100 4.21 -10.88 -13.07
C LEU A 100 3.82 -9.47 -12.60
N LEU A 101 3.03 -9.37 -11.53
CA LEU A 101 2.59 -8.09 -10.96
C LEU A 101 3.43 -7.59 -9.78
N SER A 102 4.51 -8.29 -9.41
CA SER A 102 5.38 -7.86 -8.29
C SER A 102 5.95 -6.45 -8.52
N GLY A 103 6.35 -6.12 -9.75
CA GLY A 103 6.82 -4.78 -10.11
C GLY A 103 5.75 -3.68 -9.94
N LEU A 104 4.49 -3.98 -10.28
CA LEU A 104 3.37 -3.06 -10.05
C LEU A 104 3.12 -2.86 -8.56
N ALA A 105 3.16 -3.95 -7.78
CA ALA A 105 3.00 -3.89 -6.32
C ALA A 105 4.11 -3.07 -5.66
N VAL A 106 5.37 -3.21 -6.11
CA VAL A 106 6.49 -2.38 -5.65
C VAL A 106 6.24 -0.91 -5.98
N PHE A 107 5.90 -0.58 -7.24
CA PHE A 107 5.68 0.80 -7.65
C PHE A 107 4.54 1.47 -6.86
N THR A 108 3.40 0.80 -6.75
CA THR A 108 2.22 1.33 -6.04
C THR A 108 2.48 1.47 -4.55
N SER A 109 3.14 0.50 -3.91
CA SER A 109 3.52 0.56 -2.50
C SER A 109 4.57 1.64 -2.22
N PHE A 110 5.49 1.90 -3.17
CA PHE A 110 6.47 2.97 -3.07
C PHE A 110 5.79 4.34 -3.08
N VAL A 111 4.91 4.59 -4.06
CA VAL A 111 4.13 5.83 -4.13
C VAL A 111 3.28 6.01 -2.87
N ALA A 112 2.61 4.95 -2.41
CA ALA A 112 1.82 4.97 -1.18
C ALA A 112 2.67 5.32 0.05
N SER A 113 3.87 4.75 0.16
CA SER A 113 4.79 5.02 1.28
C SER A 113 5.28 6.47 1.28
N VAL A 114 5.65 7.00 0.11
CA VAL A 114 6.07 8.40 -0.04
C VAL A 114 4.93 9.34 0.38
N MET A 115 3.72 9.10 -0.11
CA MET A 115 2.53 9.86 0.27
C MET A 115 2.24 9.77 1.77
N ALA A 116 2.40 8.57 2.36
CA ALA A 116 2.19 8.39 3.79
C ALA A 116 3.19 9.21 4.61
N ILE A 117 4.47 9.21 4.23
CA ILE A 117 5.51 10.01 4.89
C ILE A 117 5.24 11.51 4.74
N PHE A 118 4.85 11.98 3.55
CA PHE A 118 4.47 13.39 3.37
C PHE A 118 3.29 13.76 4.27
N ASN A 119 2.26 12.92 4.37
CA ASN A 119 1.12 13.17 5.23
C ASN A 119 1.49 13.19 6.71
N THR A 120 2.30 12.25 7.20
CA THR A 120 2.73 12.25 8.62
C THR A 120 3.54 13.51 8.96
N VAL A 121 4.48 13.90 8.09
CA VAL A 121 5.27 15.12 8.27
C VAL A 121 4.37 16.36 8.25
N THR A 122 3.42 16.44 7.33
CA THR A 122 2.48 17.56 7.25
C THR A 122 1.59 17.64 8.50
N ILE A 123 1.02 16.53 8.96
CA ILE A 123 0.18 16.48 10.19
C ILE A 123 0.99 16.95 11.40
N SER A 124 2.23 16.47 11.51
CA SER A 124 3.14 16.85 12.60
C SER A 124 3.45 18.35 12.58
N ARG A 125 3.69 18.93 11.39
CA ARG A 125 3.91 20.38 11.24
C ARG A 125 2.67 21.21 11.55
N LEU A 126 1.49 20.68 11.25
CA LEU A 126 0.21 21.30 11.58
C LEU A 126 -0.13 21.22 13.08
N HIS A 127 0.71 20.56 13.90
CA HIS A 127 0.45 20.29 15.32
C HIS A 127 -0.91 19.62 15.57
N SER A 128 -1.39 18.88 14.56
CA SER A 128 -2.64 18.15 14.62
C SER A 128 -2.37 16.73 15.12
N GLY A 129 -3.32 16.16 15.89
CA GLY A 129 -3.18 14.78 16.36
C GLY A 129 -3.22 13.81 15.19
N MET A 130 -2.24 12.89 15.13
CA MET A 130 -2.23 11.84 14.11
C MET A 130 -3.27 10.76 14.46
N GLY A 131 -4.21 10.53 13.56
CA GLY A 131 -5.27 9.55 13.73
C GLY A 131 -4.81 8.12 13.40
N SER A 132 -5.55 7.13 13.88
CA SER A 132 -5.25 5.70 13.71
C SER A 132 -5.13 5.27 12.24
N GLY A 133 -5.94 5.84 11.35
CA GLY A 133 -5.88 5.57 9.91
C GLY A 133 -4.55 5.96 9.30
N MET A 134 -3.91 7.03 9.76
CA MET A 134 -2.61 7.45 9.26
C MET A 134 -1.50 6.46 9.66
N TYR A 135 -1.55 5.93 10.89
CA TYR A 135 -0.64 4.87 11.33
C TYR A 135 -0.84 3.58 10.52
N VAL A 136 -2.10 3.17 10.33
CA VAL A 136 -2.43 1.97 9.53
C VAL A 136 -1.94 2.16 8.10
N PHE A 137 -2.18 3.33 7.49
CA PHE A 137 -1.73 3.62 6.13
C PHE A 137 -0.21 3.56 6.01
N LEU A 138 0.52 4.21 6.91
CA LEU A 138 1.98 4.22 6.89
C LEU A 138 2.58 2.82 7.04
N ILE A 139 2.14 2.07 8.06
CA ILE A 139 2.68 0.74 8.35
C ILE A 139 2.35 -0.22 7.19
N SER A 140 1.10 -0.21 6.72
CA SER A 140 0.66 -1.10 5.62
C SER A 140 1.37 -0.77 4.31
N ALA A 141 1.59 0.49 3.97
CA ALA A 141 2.33 0.88 2.77
C ALA A 141 3.79 0.41 2.82
N LEU A 142 4.46 0.54 3.97
CA LEU A 142 5.83 0.07 4.15
C LEU A 142 5.92 -1.46 4.12
N VAL A 143 4.98 -2.16 4.77
CA VAL A 143 4.89 -3.63 4.72
C VAL A 143 4.67 -4.12 3.29
N ALA A 144 3.75 -3.50 2.56
CA ALA A 144 3.49 -3.83 1.16
C ALA A 144 4.75 -3.63 0.30
N LEU A 145 5.50 -2.56 0.52
CA LEU A 145 6.74 -2.27 -0.21
C LEU A 145 7.81 -3.32 0.07
N VAL A 146 8.08 -3.64 1.34
CA VAL A 146 9.08 -4.63 1.73
C VAL A 146 8.71 -6.02 1.21
N CYS A 147 7.47 -6.45 1.40
CA CYS A 147 7.02 -7.77 0.94
C CYS A 147 7.01 -7.87 -0.59
N SER A 148 6.61 -6.82 -1.30
CA SER A 148 6.64 -6.82 -2.78
C SER A 148 8.08 -6.86 -3.30
N ALA A 149 9.00 -6.13 -2.68
CA ALA A 149 10.42 -6.15 -3.03
C ALA A 149 11.04 -7.53 -2.76
N MET A 150 10.66 -8.19 -1.66
CA MET A 150 11.06 -9.56 -1.36
C MET A 150 10.54 -10.54 -2.42
N THR A 151 9.27 -10.44 -2.82
CA THR A 151 8.68 -11.28 -3.89
C THR A 151 9.39 -11.09 -5.23
N GLN A 152 9.82 -9.86 -5.54
CA GLN A 152 10.52 -9.59 -6.80
C GLN A 152 11.97 -10.08 -6.79
N SER A 153 12.68 -9.93 -5.66
CA SER A 153 14.09 -10.31 -5.51
C SER A 153 14.31 -11.81 -5.26
N SER A 154 13.28 -12.52 -4.81
CA SER A 154 13.33 -13.95 -4.61
C SER A 154 13.39 -14.74 -5.92
N PRO A 155 14.24 -15.77 -6.03
CA PRO A 155 14.28 -16.69 -7.16
C PRO A 155 13.12 -17.70 -7.08
N PHE A 156 11.87 -17.23 -6.98
CA PHE A 156 10.70 -18.11 -6.99
C PHE A 156 10.26 -18.34 -8.44
N LEU A 157 10.38 -19.60 -8.88
CA LEU A 157 9.96 -20.19 -10.16
C LEU A 157 10.19 -19.34 -11.42
N VAL A 158 11.32 -19.60 -12.08
CA VAL A 158 11.27 -19.98 -13.49
C VAL A 158 11.77 -21.43 -13.55
N PRO A 159 10.90 -22.37 -13.88
CA PRO A 159 11.12 -23.07 -15.12
C PRO A 159 9.83 -23.11 -15.93
N ILE A 160 9.75 -22.28 -16.97
CA ILE A 160 9.08 -22.73 -18.20
C ILE A 160 10.15 -23.48 -18.98
N ASP A 161 10.68 -24.56 -18.40
CA ASP A 161 11.28 -25.58 -19.23
C ASP A 161 10.10 -26.41 -19.73
N ARG A 162 9.58 -25.97 -20.88
CA ARG A 162 9.03 -26.88 -21.87
C ARG A 162 10.15 -27.86 -22.21
N GLU A 163 10.35 -28.89 -21.42
CA GLU A 163 11.00 -30.08 -21.93
C GLU A 163 9.90 -30.93 -22.58
N VAL A 164 10.07 -31.21 -23.87
CA VAL A 164 10.07 -32.56 -24.48
C VAL A 164 9.89 -32.38 -25.98
N VAL A 165 11.02 -32.59 -26.69
CA VAL A 165 11.18 -33.02 -28.10
C VAL A 165 10.75 -32.07 -29.21
#